data_AF-A0A1H8XNG8-F1
#
_entry.id   AF-A0A1H8XNG8-F1
#
_cell.length_a   1.000
_cell.length_b   1.000
_cell.length_c   1.000
_cell.angle_alpha   90.00
_cell.angle_beta   90.00
_cell.angle_gamma   90.00
#
_symmetry.space_group_name_H-M   'P 1'
#
loop_
_entity.id
_entity.type
_entity.pdbx_description
1 polymer ?
#
loop_
_entity_poly.entity_id
_entity_poly.type
_entity_poly.pdbx_seq_one_letter_code
_entity_poly.pdbx_strand_id
1 'polypeptide(L)'
;MKVEEFALVTNGAAYSGNNTGLQNARTFVEKSIKAADDIVIISGFYGAPFVRSTLRSAKFSGRGRRLTFVFAGLPDVARDAQVEELAELKDHIVNTYRCAAKNVDIRLVIGSRFLHAKVSRFRAKNRLPVYLIGSANFSESAFAQNDEAMVVIKGRHRGLNDYILHALNTSQSIGALSPNPPARNWRDFFRNGYLYFRPNRAVTYTIDPYSGDEFRRIAAKLREHVVNPLRFSDPDVLGLNVAALLDLQPPENTKLPLKLPTYAIETDYGYWVPKPYVDFVEDKLEAVLGPKRQALERRGSELQRAGDRYITQQIAIYLADVDQRLASGDKPLGLTEKQRATIQERIARRVAHLKALLTHPKAVERLAQTLVGAPVPEFWEDEASVNRFFDGFCYDIVAKLSAPKGTPRIVRHLATRFQIREGDDTQKCREQIEKFFREGGSWPARNWPSVPDDEE
;
A
#
# COMPACT_ATOMS: atom_id res chain seq x y z
N MET A 1 6.74 21.94 -41.65
CA MET A 1 6.59 21.98 -40.17
C MET A 1 7.98 22.25 -39.61
N LYS A 2 8.29 23.46 -39.12
CA LYS A 2 9.60 23.70 -38.47
C LYS A 2 9.57 22.97 -37.12
N VAL A 3 10.38 21.93 -36.98
CA VAL A 3 10.55 21.23 -35.70
C VAL A 3 11.13 22.24 -34.71
N GLU A 4 10.39 22.52 -33.65
CA GLU A 4 10.81 23.45 -32.59
C GLU A 4 12.04 22.90 -31.86
N GLU A 5 12.93 23.78 -31.40
CA GLU A 5 14.06 23.41 -30.54
C GLU A 5 13.53 22.70 -29.29
N PHE A 6 13.97 21.45 -29.08
CA PHE A 6 13.73 20.74 -27.84
C PHE A 6 14.96 20.80 -26.95
N ALA A 7 14.74 20.93 -25.64
CA ALA A 7 15.79 20.79 -24.63
C ALA A 7 15.41 19.62 -23.72
N LEU A 8 16.38 18.75 -23.45
CA LEU A 8 16.25 17.71 -22.43
C LEU A 8 16.63 18.30 -21.07
N VAL A 9 15.80 18.01 -20.08
CA VAL A 9 15.96 18.53 -18.73
C VAL A 9 15.86 17.35 -17.77
N THR A 10 16.85 17.17 -16.90
CA THR A 10 16.94 16.06 -15.94
C THR A 10 17.26 16.56 -14.54
N ASN A 11 17.01 15.75 -13.52
CA ASN A 11 17.41 16.10 -12.15
C ASN A 11 18.90 15.85 -11.90
N GLY A 12 19.48 14.81 -12.53
CA GLY A 12 20.88 14.40 -12.38
C GLY A 12 21.92 15.26 -13.10
N ALA A 13 21.53 16.09 -14.09
CA ALA A 13 22.48 16.96 -14.80
C ALA A 13 23.02 18.14 -13.96
N ALA A 14 22.65 18.24 -12.68
CA ALA A 14 23.27 19.16 -11.72
C ALA A 14 24.52 18.59 -11.01
N TYR A 15 24.90 17.32 -11.25
CA TYR A 15 26.05 16.68 -10.57
C TYR A 15 27.28 16.43 -11.44
N SER A 16 27.18 16.50 -12.77
CA SER A 16 28.33 16.36 -13.67
C SER A 16 28.48 17.61 -14.52
N GLY A 17 29.46 18.45 -14.19
CA GLY A 17 29.71 19.76 -14.80
C GLY A 17 30.11 19.76 -16.29
N ASN A 18 29.82 18.71 -17.06
CA ASN A 18 30.37 18.52 -18.41
C ASN A 18 29.34 18.50 -19.56
N ASN A 19 28.03 18.59 -19.31
CA ASN A 19 27.03 18.62 -20.40
C ASN A 19 26.33 19.99 -20.49
N THR A 20 26.87 20.87 -21.34
CA THR A 20 26.42 22.25 -21.59
C THR A 20 25.00 22.37 -22.19
N GLY A 21 24.37 21.26 -22.59
CA GLY A 21 23.01 21.24 -23.17
C GLY A 21 21.88 20.82 -22.23
N LEU A 22 22.18 20.31 -21.02
CA LEU A 22 21.17 19.79 -20.09
C LEU A 22 20.88 20.80 -18.99
N GLN A 23 19.60 21.15 -18.80
CA GLN A 23 19.17 22.01 -17.70
C GLN A 23 18.63 21.16 -16.53
N ASN A 24 18.65 21.72 -15.31
CA ASN A 24 17.98 21.12 -14.16
C ASN A 24 16.46 21.34 -14.25
N ALA A 25 15.66 20.28 -14.08
CA ALA A 25 14.21 20.32 -14.30
C ALA A 25 13.49 21.23 -13.32
N ARG A 26 13.87 21.17 -12.05
CA ARG A 26 13.32 22.03 -11.00
C ARG A 26 13.62 23.49 -11.29
N THR A 27 14.88 23.82 -11.59
CA THR A 27 15.29 25.20 -11.91
C THR A 27 14.57 25.73 -13.16
N PHE A 28 14.36 24.88 -14.17
CA PHE A 28 13.61 25.27 -15.37
C PHE A 28 12.15 25.60 -15.04
N VAL A 29 11.48 24.74 -14.26
CA VAL A 29 10.11 24.97 -13.79
C VAL A 29 10.00 26.26 -12.97
N GLU A 30 10.92 26.48 -12.02
CA GLU A 30 10.94 27.69 -11.18
C GLU A 30 11.12 28.96 -12.02
N LYS A 31 12.04 28.96 -12.99
CA LYS A 31 12.23 30.08 -13.93
C LYS A 31 10.98 30.32 -14.79
N SER A 32 10.35 29.24 -15.26
CA SER A 32 9.15 29.31 -16.11
C SER A 32 7.94 29.84 -15.33
N ILE A 33 7.74 29.39 -14.09
CA ILE A 33 6.71 29.90 -13.16
C ILE A 33 6.95 31.38 -12.87
N LYS A 34 8.20 31.78 -12.64
CA LYS A 34 8.53 33.19 -12.39
C LYS A 34 8.16 34.09 -13.57
N ALA A 35 8.38 33.62 -14.80
CA ALA A 35 8.17 34.41 -16.02
C ALA A 35 6.74 34.39 -16.57
N ALA A 36 5.93 33.38 -16.25
CA ALA A 36 4.60 33.20 -16.84
C ALA A 36 3.49 33.94 -16.08
N ASP A 37 2.47 34.36 -16.84
CA ASP A 37 1.23 34.94 -16.33
C ASP A 37 0.07 33.92 -16.31
N ASP A 38 0.13 32.90 -17.17
CA ASP A 38 -0.83 31.80 -17.25
C ASP A 38 -0.09 30.47 -17.20
N ILE A 39 -0.32 29.72 -16.12
CA ILE A 39 0.38 28.49 -15.79
C ILE A 39 -0.66 27.37 -15.67
N VAL A 40 -0.46 26.31 -16.44
CA VAL A 40 -1.24 25.07 -16.33
C VAL A 40 -0.29 23.92 -16.02
N ILE A 41 -0.54 23.19 -14.93
CA ILE A 41 0.20 21.99 -14.54
C ILE A 41 -0.79 20.82 -14.54
N ILE A 42 -0.52 19.80 -15.35
CA ILE A 42 -1.26 18.54 -15.38
C ILE A 42 -0.29 17.45 -14.91
N SER A 43 -0.63 16.75 -13.83
CA SER A 43 0.23 15.72 -13.26
C SER A 43 -0.59 14.56 -12.71
N GLY A 44 -0.18 13.32 -13.00
CA GLY A 44 -0.83 12.14 -12.43
C GLY A 44 -0.70 12.08 -10.91
N PHE A 45 0.47 12.44 -10.38
CA PHE A 45 0.70 12.58 -8.94
C PHE A 45 1.23 13.97 -8.60
N TYR A 46 1.02 14.41 -7.36
CA TYR A 46 1.54 15.67 -6.86
C TYR A 46 2.00 15.53 -5.42
N GLY A 47 2.78 16.50 -4.94
CA GLY A 47 3.00 16.71 -3.51
C GLY A 47 2.66 18.13 -3.12
N ALA A 48 1.66 18.35 -2.26
CA ALA A 48 1.31 19.69 -1.80
C ALA A 48 2.52 20.47 -1.21
N PRO A 49 3.40 19.85 -0.40
CA PRO A 49 4.63 20.51 0.05
C PRO A 49 5.56 20.94 -1.10
N PHE A 50 5.66 20.14 -2.16
CA PHE A 50 6.46 20.47 -3.33
C PHE A 50 5.89 21.69 -4.06
N VAL A 51 4.57 21.76 -4.28
CA VAL A 51 3.91 22.94 -4.89
C VAL A 51 4.24 24.21 -4.10
N ARG A 52 4.09 24.16 -2.77
CA ARG A 52 4.42 25.29 -1.87
C ARG A 52 5.88 25.71 -2.02
N SER A 53 6.79 24.72 -2.00
CA SER A 53 8.24 24.97 -2.11
C SER A 53 8.63 25.59 -3.45
N THR A 54 8.06 25.10 -4.55
CA THR A 54 8.38 25.52 -5.92
C THR A 54 7.89 26.93 -6.19
N LEU A 55 6.67 27.28 -5.75
CA LEU A 55 6.16 28.65 -5.85
C LEU A 55 7.01 29.65 -5.03
N ARG A 56 7.46 29.24 -3.83
CA ARG A 56 8.35 30.03 -2.98
C ARG A 56 9.70 30.26 -3.65
N SER A 57 10.35 29.20 -4.15
CA SER A 57 11.66 29.28 -4.83
C SER A 57 11.60 30.10 -6.12
N ALA A 58 10.50 30.00 -6.86
CA ALA A 58 10.24 30.82 -8.05
C ALA A 58 10.07 32.32 -7.72
N LYS A 59 9.98 32.69 -6.43
CA LYS A 59 9.60 34.03 -5.96
C LYS A 59 8.29 34.50 -6.62
N PHE A 60 7.32 33.58 -6.67
CA PHE A 60 6.05 33.80 -7.35
C PHE A 60 5.27 34.97 -6.71
N SER A 61 4.62 35.77 -7.56
CA SER A 61 3.69 36.83 -7.15
C SER A 61 2.36 36.61 -7.87
N GLY A 62 1.26 36.48 -7.13
CA GLY A 62 -0.04 36.13 -7.69
C GLY A 62 -0.76 37.27 -8.42
N ARG A 63 -0.26 38.52 -8.34
CA ARG A 63 -0.96 39.68 -8.92
C ARG A 63 -1.02 39.58 -10.43
N GLY A 64 -2.24 39.45 -10.98
CA GLY A 64 -2.49 39.39 -12.42
C GLY A 64 -2.20 38.04 -13.08
N ARG A 65 -1.82 37.01 -12.31
CA ARG A 65 -1.48 35.68 -12.82
C ARG A 65 -2.63 34.70 -12.63
N ARG A 66 -2.69 33.68 -13.49
CA ARG A 66 -3.61 32.55 -13.44
C ARG A 66 -2.82 31.25 -13.23
N LEU A 67 -3.25 30.48 -12.25
CA LEU A 67 -2.72 29.16 -11.93
C LEU A 67 -3.84 28.13 -12.10
N THR A 68 -3.57 27.09 -12.87
CA THR A 68 -4.46 25.94 -12.99
C THR A 68 -3.70 24.65 -12.78
N PHE A 69 -4.11 23.88 -11.78
CA PHE A 69 -3.56 22.56 -11.48
C PHE A 69 -4.61 21.49 -11.79
N VAL A 70 -4.20 20.43 -12.48
CA VAL A 70 -5.04 19.27 -12.78
C VAL A 70 -4.33 18.02 -12.31
N PHE A 71 -4.94 17.32 -11.36
CA PHE A 71 -4.38 16.09 -10.78
C PHE A 71 -5.29 14.89 -11.01
N ALA A 72 -4.74 13.68 -10.89
CA ALA A 72 -5.57 12.48 -10.85
C ALA A 72 -6.39 12.50 -9.55
N GLY A 73 -7.70 12.30 -9.65
CA GLY A 73 -8.54 12.09 -8.48
C GLY A 73 -8.26 10.72 -7.87
N LEU A 74 -8.08 10.67 -6.57
CA LEU A 74 -8.02 9.39 -5.85
C LEU A 74 -9.39 8.68 -5.90
N PRO A 75 -9.39 7.35 -5.65
CA PRO A 75 -10.63 6.59 -5.41
C PRO A 75 -11.51 7.29 -4.37
N ASP A 76 -12.83 7.12 -4.47
CA ASP A 76 -13.82 7.80 -3.62
C ASP A 76 -13.52 7.69 -2.11
N VAL A 77 -12.90 6.59 -1.68
CA VAL A 77 -12.51 6.38 -0.28
C VAL A 77 -11.45 7.35 0.24
N ALA A 78 -10.53 7.80 -0.62
CA ALA A 78 -9.44 8.72 -0.26
C ALA A 78 -9.64 10.12 -0.86
N ARG A 79 -10.72 10.32 -1.64
CA ARG A 79 -10.97 11.59 -2.33
C ARG A 79 -11.26 12.74 -1.38
N ASP A 80 -12.02 12.51 -0.31
CA ASP A 80 -12.40 13.60 0.59
C ASP A 80 -11.16 14.22 1.24
N ALA A 81 -10.24 13.38 1.75
CA ALA A 81 -8.95 13.82 2.28
C ALA A 81 -8.09 14.52 1.21
N GLN A 82 -8.09 14.03 -0.04
CA GLN A 82 -7.41 14.69 -1.15
C GLN A 82 -7.98 16.09 -1.42
N VAL A 83 -9.31 16.23 -1.42
CA VAL A 83 -10.01 17.49 -1.66
C VAL A 83 -9.70 18.48 -0.55
N GLU A 84 -9.70 18.04 0.70
CA GLU A 84 -9.32 18.85 1.86
C GLU A 84 -7.87 19.35 1.74
N GLU A 85 -6.90 18.47 1.50
CA GLU A 85 -5.49 18.84 1.29
C GLU A 85 -5.32 19.87 0.16
N LEU A 86 -6.04 19.68 -0.96
CA LEU A 86 -5.99 20.59 -2.10
C LEU A 86 -6.71 21.92 -1.84
N ALA A 87 -7.74 21.93 -1.01
CA ALA A 87 -8.40 23.15 -0.55
C ALA A 87 -7.44 23.98 0.31
N GLU A 88 -6.78 23.34 1.28
CA GLU A 88 -5.74 24.00 2.08
C GLU A 88 -4.58 24.53 1.22
N LEU A 89 -4.16 23.75 0.21
CA LEU A 89 -3.14 24.20 -0.74
C LEU A 89 -3.61 25.44 -1.52
N LYS A 90 -4.85 25.44 -2.01
CA LYS A 90 -5.43 26.59 -2.71
C LYS A 90 -5.45 27.83 -1.82
N ASP A 91 -5.92 27.70 -0.59
CA ASP A 91 -5.98 28.80 0.38
C ASP A 91 -4.59 29.32 0.73
N HIS A 92 -3.63 28.42 0.92
CA HIS A 92 -2.23 28.79 1.10
C HIS A 92 -1.69 29.61 -0.08
N ILE A 93 -1.98 29.21 -1.32
CA ILE A 93 -1.52 29.92 -2.52
C ILE A 93 -2.14 31.32 -2.59
N VAL A 94 -3.45 31.42 -2.34
CA VAL A 94 -4.21 32.68 -2.35
C VAL A 94 -3.65 33.64 -1.30
N ASN A 95 -3.50 33.18 -0.07
CA ASN A 95 -3.09 34.02 1.06
C ASN A 95 -1.61 34.41 1.01
N THR A 96 -0.72 33.45 0.75
CA THR A 96 0.73 33.67 0.80
C THR A 96 1.22 34.52 -0.37
N TYR A 97 0.71 34.25 -1.57
CA TYR A 97 1.19 34.92 -2.80
C TYR A 97 0.26 36.04 -3.29
N ARG A 98 -0.76 36.38 -2.51
CA ARG A 98 -1.76 37.43 -2.82
C ARG A 98 -2.40 37.23 -4.19
N CYS A 99 -2.69 35.96 -4.53
CA CYS A 99 -3.38 35.62 -5.77
C CYS A 99 -4.89 35.85 -5.57
N ALA A 100 -5.59 36.39 -6.57
CA ALA A 100 -7.04 36.44 -6.49
C ALA A 100 -7.61 35.01 -6.48
N ALA A 101 -8.56 34.69 -5.60
CA ALA A 101 -9.09 33.32 -5.47
C ALA A 101 -9.63 32.76 -6.81
N LYS A 102 -10.27 33.59 -7.63
CA LYS A 102 -10.75 33.24 -8.98
C LYS A 102 -9.64 32.88 -9.99
N ASN A 103 -8.40 33.22 -9.69
CA ASN A 103 -7.25 32.95 -10.55
C ASN A 103 -6.50 31.66 -10.16
N VAL A 104 -6.89 30.99 -9.08
CA VAL A 104 -6.33 29.70 -8.67
C VAL A 104 -7.41 28.64 -8.82
N ASP A 105 -7.24 27.77 -9.81
CA ASP A 105 -8.13 26.64 -10.05
C ASP A 105 -7.37 25.33 -9.85
N ILE A 106 -7.83 24.50 -8.91
CA ILE A 106 -7.29 23.16 -8.70
C ILE A 106 -8.41 22.19 -9.06
N ARG A 107 -8.10 21.23 -9.93
CA ARG A 107 -9.06 20.32 -10.53
C ARG A 107 -8.61 18.88 -10.39
N LEU A 108 -9.57 17.97 -10.28
CA LEU A 108 -9.35 16.54 -10.27
C LEU A 108 -9.99 15.90 -11.51
N VAL A 109 -9.24 15.02 -12.17
CA VAL A 109 -9.83 14.10 -13.17
C VAL A 109 -10.45 12.93 -12.41
N ILE A 110 -11.78 12.87 -12.43
CA ILE A 110 -12.58 11.86 -11.74
C ILE A 110 -13.30 11.05 -12.82
N GLY A 111 -12.76 9.87 -13.12
CA GLY A 111 -13.27 9.03 -14.19
C GLY A 111 -12.56 7.68 -14.26
N SER A 112 -12.98 6.86 -15.24
CA SER A 112 -12.53 5.47 -15.40
C SER A 112 -11.17 5.31 -16.07
N ARG A 113 -10.61 6.39 -16.65
CA ARG A 113 -9.26 6.39 -17.23
C ARG A 113 -8.33 7.18 -16.33
N PHE A 114 -7.26 6.53 -15.89
CA PHE A 114 -6.32 7.10 -14.96
C PHE A 114 -5.53 8.24 -15.63
N LEU A 115 -5.56 9.45 -15.03
CA LEU A 115 -4.70 10.53 -15.49
C LEU A 115 -3.27 10.22 -15.05
N HIS A 116 -2.41 9.84 -16.00
CA HIS A 116 -0.99 9.62 -15.74
C HIS A 116 -0.06 10.59 -16.49
N ALA A 117 -0.60 11.65 -17.09
CA ALA A 117 0.22 12.62 -17.81
C ALA A 117 1.04 13.51 -16.87
N LYS A 118 2.15 14.03 -17.39
CA LYS A 118 2.98 15.06 -16.76
C LYS A 118 3.27 16.15 -17.79
N VAL A 119 2.39 17.14 -17.86
CA VAL A 119 2.40 18.20 -18.88
C VAL A 119 2.23 19.54 -18.18
N SER A 120 3.16 20.46 -18.43
CA SER A 120 3.07 21.84 -17.95
C SER A 120 3.04 22.80 -19.14
N ARG A 121 2.26 23.87 -19.03
CA ARG A 121 2.24 25.00 -19.97
C ARG A 121 2.50 26.29 -19.21
N PHE A 122 3.47 27.04 -19.68
CA PHE A 122 3.84 28.35 -19.16
C PHE A 122 3.67 29.39 -20.27
N ARG A 123 2.87 30.44 -20.02
CA ARG A 123 2.63 31.50 -21.00
C ARG A 123 2.72 32.87 -20.33
N ALA A 124 3.59 33.73 -20.84
CA ALA A 124 3.61 35.15 -20.49
C ALA A 124 2.75 35.96 -21.47
N LYS A 125 2.28 37.14 -21.05
CA LYS A 125 1.54 38.07 -21.90
C LYS A 125 2.36 38.38 -23.15
N ASN A 126 1.73 38.27 -24.32
CA ASN A 126 2.33 38.52 -25.64
C ASN A 126 3.52 37.61 -26.00
N ARG A 127 3.73 36.48 -25.30
CA ARG A 127 4.74 35.49 -25.66
C ARG A 127 4.09 34.17 -26.06
N LEU A 128 4.80 33.42 -26.91
CA LEU A 128 4.41 32.06 -27.25
C LEU A 128 4.50 31.14 -26.01
N PRO A 129 3.64 30.11 -25.90
CA PRO A 129 3.70 29.21 -24.76
C PRO A 129 4.94 28.33 -24.81
N VAL A 130 5.38 27.93 -23.62
CA VAL A 130 6.42 26.93 -23.40
C VAL A 130 5.78 25.74 -22.71
N TYR A 131 5.98 24.56 -23.27
CA TYR A 131 5.52 23.30 -22.70
C TYR A 131 6.69 22.53 -22.10
N LEU A 132 6.40 21.82 -21.01
CA LEU A 132 7.30 20.85 -20.42
C LEU A 132 6.54 19.53 -20.31
N ILE A 133 7.04 18.48 -20.95
CA ILE A 133 6.41 17.15 -20.98
C ILE A 133 7.43 16.07 -20.64
N GLY A 134 7.05 15.01 -19.95
CA GLY A 134 7.98 13.92 -19.67
C GLY A 134 7.53 12.99 -18.55
N SER A 135 8.48 12.44 -17.80
CA SER A 135 8.23 11.42 -16.77
C SER A 135 8.00 11.99 -15.36
N ALA A 136 8.48 13.21 -15.07
CA ALA A 136 8.44 13.80 -13.73
C ALA A 136 7.03 14.23 -13.30
N ASN A 137 6.49 13.58 -12.27
CA ASN A 137 5.31 14.08 -11.55
C ASN A 137 5.64 15.39 -10.82
N PHE A 138 4.63 16.21 -10.53
CA PHE A 138 4.82 17.48 -9.81
C PHE A 138 5.00 17.26 -8.29
N SER A 139 6.06 16.55 -7.91
CA SER A 139 6.38 16.14 -6.54
C SER A 139 7.88 16.24 -6.23
N GLU A 140 8.24 16.23 -4.94
CA GLU A 140 9.65 16.33 -4.52
C GLU A 140 10.47 15.13 -5.00
N SER A 141 9.95 13.89 -4.87
CA SER A 141 10.65 12.69 -5.34
C SER A 141 11.01 12.78 -6.82
N ALA A 142 10.08 13.23 -7.66
CA ALA A 142 10.29 13.36 -9.09
C ALA A 142 11.18 14.55 -9.49
N PHE A 143 11.45 15.53 -8.62
CA PHE A 143 12.30 16.69 -8.96
C PHE A 143 13.60 16.76 -8.15
N ALA A 144 13.81 15.85 -7.19
CA ALA A 144 14.99 15.83 -6.33
C ALA A 144 15.65 14.45 -6.18
N GLN A 145 14.91 13.34 -6.33
CA GLN A 145 15.41 11.99 -6.02
C GLN A 145 15.52 11.09 -7.26
N ASN A 146 14.54 11.17 -8.17
CA ASN A 146 14.46 10.30 -9.32
C ASN A 146 15.23 10.85 -10.53
N ASP A 147 15.74 9.93 -11.35
CA ASP A 147 16.21 10.23 -12.69
C ASP A 147 15.03 10.37 -13.65
N GLU A 148 14.59 11.61 -13.85
CA GLU A 148 13.49 11.94 -14.77
C GLU A 148 14.01 12.56 -16.07
N ALA A 149 13.26 12.34 -17.15
CA ALA A 149 13.50 12.95 -18.45
C ALA A 149 12.31 13.84 -18.83
N MET A 150 12.59 15.12 -19.08
CA MET A 150 11.60 16.10 -19.52
C MET A 150 12.04 16.79 -20.80
N VAL A 151 11.10 17.02 -21.70
CA VAL A 151 11.27 17.71 -22.98
C VAL A 151 10.60 19.07 -22.91
N VAL A 152 11.35 20.10 -23.27
CA VAL A 152 10.84 21.47 -23.44
C VAL A 152 10.43 21.68 -24.89
N ILE A 153 9.23 22.21 -25.12
CA ILE A 153 8.71 22.55 -26.46
C ILE A 153 8.29 24.02 -26.45
N LYS A 154 8.77 24.83 -27.40
CA LYS A 154 8.57 26.28 -27.43
C LYS A 154 7.81 26.71 -28.67
N GLY A 155 6.60 27.23 -28.49
CA GLY A 155 5.83 27.79 -29.59
C GLY A 155 4.40 27.27 -29.63
N ARG A 156 3.76 27.33 -30.79
CA ARG A 156 2.34 26.94 -30.91
C ARG A 156 2.27 25.46 -31.25
N HIS A 157 1.77 24.65 -30.32
CA HIS A 157 1.57 23.23 -30.52
C HIS A 157 0.10 22.85 -30.37
N ARG A 158 -0.59 22.58 -31.49
CA ARG A 158 -2.03 22.26 -31.50
C ARG A 158 -2.36 21.03 -30.65
N GLY A 159 -1.65 19.91 -30.84
CA GLY A 159 -1.92 18.67 -30.09
C GLY A 159 -1.81 18.81 -28.56
N LEU A 160 -0.74 19.43 -28.05
CA LEU A 160 -0.58 19.71 -26.61
C LEU A 160 -1.66 20.66 -26.08
N ASN A 161 -2.04 21.68 -26.85
CA ASN A 161 -3.11 22.57 -26.43
C ASN A 161 -4.46 21.85 -26.39
N ASP A 162 -4.78 21.03 -27.40
CA ASP A 162 -6.00 20.24 -27.46
C ASP A 162 -6.05 19.22 -26.30
N TYR A 163 -4.91 18.59 -25.97
CA TYR A 163 -4.78 17.72 -24.80
C TYR A 163 -5.05 18.46 -23.48
N ILE A 164 -4.45 19.64 -23.29
CA ILE A 164 -4.66 20.45 -22.08
C ILE A 164 -6.13 20.85 -21.96
N LEU A 165 -6.75 21.32 -23.06
CA LEU A 165 -8.17 21.65 -23.06
C LEU A 165 -9.04 20.43 -22.75
N HIS A 166 -8.71 19.27 -23.30
CA HIS A 166 -9.39 18.03 -22.98
C HIS A 166 -9.30 17.71 -21.48
N ALA A 167 -8.10 17.74 -20.88
CA ALA A 167 -7.91 17.48 -19.45
C ALA A 167 -8.65 18.51 -18.56
N LEU A 168 -8.73 19.78 -18.98
CA LEU A 168 -9.51 20.80 -18.28
C LEU A 168 -11.02 20.53 -18.35
N ASN A 169 -11.50 20.10 -19.52
CA ASN A 169 -12.92 19.81 -19.76
C ASN A 169 -13.39 18.51 -19.09
N THR A 170 -12.49 17.54 -18.90
CA THR A 170 -12.80 16.25 -18.24
C THR A 170 -12.46 16.24 -16.74
N SER A 171 -11.87 17.31 -16.22
CA SER A 171 -11.64 17.49 -14.79
C SER A 171 -12.71 18.38 -14.16
N GLN A 172 -12.89 18.24 -12.85
CA GLN A 172 -13.81 19.04 -12.04
C GLN A 172 -13.02 19.85 -11.02
N SER A 173 -13.38 21.11 -10.82
CA SER A 173 -12.76 21.95 -9.78
C SER A 173 -13.07 21.38 -8.40
N ILE A 174 -12.11 21.39 -7.48
CA ILE A 174 -12.27 20.79 -6.14
C ILE A 174 -13.46 21.38 -5.37
N GLY A 175 -13.78 22.67 -5.56
CA GLY A 175 -14.93 23.31 -4.90
C GLY A 175 -16.30 22.97 -5.51
N ALA A 176 -16.33 22.27 -6.65
CA ALA A 176 -17.56 21.81 -7.29
C ALA A 176 -17.80 20.31 -7.07
N LEU A 177 -16.90 19.61 -6.37
CA LEU A 177 -17.03 18.19 -6.11
C LEU A 177 -18.06 17.95 -5.01
N SER A 178 -18.99 17.02 -5.27
CA SER A 178 -19.89 16.55 -4.23
C SER A 178 -19.11 15.67 -3.25
N PRO A 179 -19.25 15.88 -1.94
CA PRO A 179 -18.77 14.90 -0.97
C PRO A 179 -19.52 13.58 -1.19
N ASN A 180 -18.80 12.45 -1.09
CA ASN A 180 -19.36 11.11 -1.17
C ASN A 180 -20.31 10.86 -2.38
N PRO A 181 -19.85 11.00 -3.63
CA PRO A 181 -20.70 10.74 -4.78
C PRO A 181 -21.17 9.27 -4.78
N PRO A 182 -22.43 9.01 -5.19
CA PRO A 182 -22.90 7.63 -5.32
C PRO A 182 -22.13 6.91 -6.41
N ALA A 183 -21.81 5.63 -6.21
CA ALA A 183 -21.26 4.81 -7.28
C ALA A 183 -22.31 4.64 -8.39
N ARG A 184 -21.94 4.93 -9.64
CA ARG A 184 -22.83 4.85 -10.81
C ARG A 184 -22.50 3.69 -11.73
N ASN A 185 -21.38 3.01 -11.49
CA ASN A 185 -20.99 1.80 -12.17
C ASN A 185 -20.34 0.84 -11.16
N TRP A 186 -20.17 -0.43 -11.57
CA TRP A 186 -19.60 -1.46 -10.71
C TRP A 186 -18.13 -1.18 -10.33
N ARG A 187 -17.35 -0.47 -11.16
CA ARG A 187 -15.97 -0.07 -10.83
C ARG A 187 -15.96 0.95 -9.71
N ASP A 188 -16.79 1.99 -9.82
CA ASP A 188 -16.96 2.99 -8.75
C ASP A 188 -17.41 2.30 -7.46
N PHE A 189 -18.30 1.31 -7.55
CA PHE A 189 -18.78 0.55 -6.40
C PHE A 189 -17.63 -0.16 -5.68
N PHE A 190 -16.74 -0.85 -6.41
CA PHE A 190 -15.59 -1.50 -5.79
C PHE A 190 -14.53 -0.51 -5.30
N ARG A 191 -14.29 0.59 -6.02
CA ARG A 191 -13.41 1.69 -5.59
C ARG A 191 -13.89 2.37 -4.31
N ASN A 192 -15.17 2.22 -3.95
CA ASN A 192 -15.77 2.64 -2.68
C ASN A 192 -15.53 1.63 -1.54
N GLY A 193 -14.38 0.97 -1.52
CA GLY A 193 -13.98 0.06 -0.45
C GLY A 193 -12.46 0.00 -0.25
N TYR A 194 -12.09 -0.75 0.78
CA TYR A 194 -10.72 -1.08 1.16
C TYR A 194 -10.51 -2.59 1.02
N LEU A 195 -9.30 -2.98 0.70
CA LEU A 195 -8.84 -4.35 0.79
C LEU A 195 -8.05 -4.54 2.07
N TYR A 196 -8.48 -5.52 2.86
CA TYR A 196 -7.78 -6.00 4.03
C TYR A 196 -7.15 -7.34 3.73
N PHE A 197 -5.83 -7.41 3.81
CA PHE A 197 -5.08 -8.62 3.53
C PHE A 197 -4.11 -8.93 4.65
N ARG A 198 -3.77 -10.21 4.82
CA ARG A 198 -2.78 -10.62 5.83
C ARG A 198 -1.41 -10.19 5.34
N PRO A 199 -0.65 -9.40 6.12
CA PRO A 199 0.73 -9.11 5.75
C PRO A 199 1.50 -10.43 5.73
N ASN A 200 2.28 -10.67 4.67
CA ASN A 200 3.04 -11.91 4.50
C ASN A 200 4.28 -11.96 5.42
N ARG A 201 4.12 -11.78 6.75
CA ARG A 201 5.21 -11.76 7.72
C ARG A 201 4.75 -12.22 9.11
N ALA A 202 4.93 -13.49 9.42
CA ALA A 202 4.92 -13.98 10.80
C ALA A 202 6.34 -13.94 11.38
N VAL A 203 6.49 -13.63 12.67
CA VAL A 203 7.77 -13.85 13.37
C VAL A 203 7.98 -15.36 13.49
N THR A 204 8.87 -15.92 12.68
CA THR A 204 9.24 -17.33 12.81
C THR A 204 10.19 -17.49 14.00
N TYR A 205 9.73 -18.06 15.12
CA TYR A 205 10.67 -18.40 16.21
C TYR A 205 11.46 -19.68 15.90
N THR A 206 10.99 -20.46 14.93
CA THR A 206 11.62 -21.70 14.49
C THR A 206 12.70 -21.46 13.44
N ILE A 207 13.83 -22.17 13.55
CA ILE A 207 14.86 -22.26 12.51
C ILE A 207 15.22 -23.71 12.25
N ASP A 208 15.66 -24.04 11.03
CA ASP A 208 16.30 -25.32 10.76
C ASP A 208 17.84 -25.18 10.89
N PRO A 209 18.42 -25.60 12.03
CA PRO A 209 19.87 -25.51 12.22
C PRO A 209 20.63 -26.50 11.32
N TYR A 210 19.94 -27.49 10.71
CA TYR A 210 20.51 -28.58 9.91
C TYR A 210 20.29 -28.40 8.40
N SER A 211 20.01 -27.18 7.96
CA SER A 211 19.92 -26.86 6.53
C SER A 211 21.28 -27.07 5.83
N GLY A 212 21.27 -27.64 4.62
CA GLY A 212 22.48 -27.90 3.83
C GLY A 212 22.83 -29.39 3.69
N ASP A 213 23.54 -29.72 2.62
CA ASP A 213 23.86 -31.10 2.25
C ASP A 213 24.80 -31.78 3.24
N GLU A 214 25.68 -31.00 3.87
CA GLU A 214 26.62 -31.45 4.90
C GLU A 214 25.92 -31.96 6.17
N PHE A 215 24.64 -31.61 6.36
CA PHE A 215 23.81 -32.06 7.48
C PHE A 215 22.78 -33.11 7.08
N ARG A 216 22.67 -33.49 5.80
CA ARG A 216 21.62 -34.40 5.30
C ARG A 216 21.54 -35.72 6.08
N ARG A 217 22.69 -36.34 6.36
CA ARG A 217 22.78 -37.61 7.13
C ARG A 217 22.44 -37.42 8.61
N ILE A 218 22.84 -36.28 9.19
CA ILE A 218 22.52 -35.92 10.58
C ILE A 218 21.01 -35.69 10.71
N ALA A 219 20.42 -34.90 9.82
CA ALA A 219 18.99 -34.64 9.78
C ALA A 219 18.17 -35.91 9.57
N ALA A 220 18.60 -36.80 8.67
CA ALA A 220 17.93 -38.10 8.46
C ALA A 220 17.92 -38.92 9.76
N LYS A 221 19.06 -39.05 10.43
CA LYS A 221 19.16 -39.79 11.69
C LYS A 221 18.31 -39.16 12.81
N LEU A 222 18.35 -37.84 12.96
CA LEU A 222 17.54 -37.16 13.97
C LEU A 222 16.04 -37.34 13.74
N ARG A 223 15.60 -37.49 12.48
CA ARG A 223 14.20 -37.81 12.14
C ARG A 223 13.82 -39.25 12.45
N GLU A 224 14.74 -40.20 12.60
CA GLU A 224 14.38 -41.57 12.98
C GLU A 224 13.77 -41.64 14.40
N HIS A 225 13.98 -40.58 15.20
CA HIS A 225 13.47 -40.45 16.58
C HIS A 225 12.17 -39.63 16.71
N VAL A 226 11.28 -39.61 15.70
CA VAL A 226 10.05 -38.78 15.67
C VAL A 226 9.19 -38.89 16.94
N VAL A 227 9.17 -40.07 17.58
CA VAL A 227 8.33 -40.34 18.77
C VAL A 227 8.76 -39.52 20.00
N ASN A 228 10.00 -39.03 20.03
CA ASN A 228 10.51 -38.17 21.09
C ASN A 228 11.27 -36.99 20.46
N PRO A 229 10.65 -35.82 20.23
CA PRO A 229 11.30 -34.70 19.54
C PRO A 229 12.51 -34.17 20.32
N LEU A 230 13.47 -33.56 19.61
CA LEU A 230 14.61 -32.87 20.23
C LEU A 230 14.12 -31.82 21.24
N ARG A 231 14.88 -31.61 22.31
CA ARG A 231 14.54 -30.56 23.28
C ARG A 231 14.39 -29.23 22.54
N PHE A 232 13.30 -28.51 22.80
CA PHE A 232 12.96 -27.23 22.16
C PHE A 232 12.62 -27.29 20.66
N SER A 233 12.51 -28.49 20.06
CA SER A 233 12.08 -28.63 18.67
C SER A 233 10.57 -28.78 18.53
N ASP A 234 10.04 -28.34 17.39
CA ASP A 234 8.64 -28.61 17.04
C ASP A 234 8.45 -30.12 16.77
N PRO A 235 7.34 -30.76 17.19
CA PRO A 235 7.18 -32.23 17.12
C PRO A 235 7.33 -32.83 15.72
N ASP A 236 6.92 -32.08 14.70
CA ASP A 236 6.84 -32.55 13.31
C ASP A 236 8.03 -32.09 12.44
N VAL A 237 8.96 -31.31 12.99
CA VAL A 237 10.05 -30.68 12.22
C VAL A 237 11.33 -30.68 13.04
N LEU A 238 12.50 -30.89 12.41
CA LEU A 238 13.81 -30.62 13.04
C LEU A 238 14.06 -29.13 13.37
N GLY A 239 13.02 -28.31 13.28
CA GLY A 239 13.05 -26.91 13.57
C GLY A 239 13.29 -26.69 15.06
N LEU A 240 14.32 -25.93 15.39
CA LEU A 240 14.57 -25.44 16.73
C LEU A 240 13.72 -24.20 16.97
N ASN A 241 12.86 -24.24 17.98
CA ASN A 241 12.08 -23.10 18.43
C ASN A 241 12.90 -22.26 19.42
N VAL A 242 13.36 -21.08 18.97
CA VAL A 242 14.19 -20.17 19.79
C VAL A 242 13.43 -19.63 21.00
N ALA A 243 12.10 -19.50 20.92
CA ALA A 243 11.31 -19.12 22.09
C ALA A 243 11.35 -20.20 23.17
N ALA A 244 11.20 -21.47 22.79
CA ALA A 244 11.31 -22.60 23.71
C ALA A 244 12.73 -22.75 24.28
N LEU A 245 13.76 -22.57 23.44
CA LEU A 245 15.17 -22.61 23.85
C LEU A 245 15.48 -21.61 24.97
N LEU A 246 14.84 -20.44 24.93
CA LEU A 246 15.10 -19.33 25.84
C LEU A 246 14.03 -19.19 26.94
N ASP A 247 13.13 -20.17 27.06
CA ASP A 247 12.01 -20.18 28.02
C ASP A 247 11.13 -18.91 27.93
N LEU A 248 10.90 -18.43 26.71
CA LEU A 248 9.99 -17.31 26.47
C LEU A 248 8.55 -17.80 26.56
N GLN A 249 7.78 -17.21 27.46
CA GLN A 249 6.39 -17.60 27.67
C GLN A 249 5.57 -17.46 26.37
N PRO A 250 4.68 -18.43 26.07
CA PRO A 250 3.73 -18.26 24.99
C PRO A 250 2.86 -17.03 25.26
N PRO A 251 2.48 -16.25 24.24
CA PRO A 251 1.67 -15.07 24.48
C PRO A 251 0.30 -15.53 24.97
N GLU A 252 -0.19 -14.94 26.07
CA GLU A 252 -1.57 -15.17 26.50
C GLU A 252 -2.52 -14.85 25.34
N ASN A 253 -3.38 -15.81 25.02
CA ASN A 253 -4.32 -15.88 23.89
C ASN A 253 -4.47 -14.57 23.07
N THR A 254 -3.53 -14.32 22.15
CA THR A 254 -3.67 -13.28 21.11
C THR A 254 -4.66 -13.67 20.01
N LYS A 255 -5.41 -14.76 20.22
CA LYS A 255 -6.43 -15.30 19.34
C LYS A 255 -7.78 -14.67 19.68
N LEU A 256 -7.89 -13.34 19.62
CA LEU A 256 -9.19 -12.72 19.49
C LEU A 256 -9.65 -12.97 18.05
N PRO A 257 -10.72 -13.77 17.82
CA PRO A 257 -11.22 -14.00 16.48
C PRO A 257 -11.88 -12.72 15.99
N LEU A 258 -11.20 -11.99 15.09
CA LEU A 258 -11.82 -10.87 14.40
C LEU A 258 -12.88 -11.42 13.43
N LYS A 259 -14.17 -11.21 13.74
CA LYS A 259 -15.30 -11.59 12.88
C LYS A 259 -15.49 -10.59 11.74
N LEU A 260 -14.51 -10.48 10.84
CA LEU A 260 -14.63 -9.69 9.61
C LEU A 260 -15.75 -10.12 8.64
N PRO A 261 -16.10 -11.41 8.50
CA PRO A 261 -17.05 -11.84 7.47
C PRO A 261 -18.43 -11.16 7.51
N THR A 262 -18.80 -10.52 8.63
CA THR A 262 -20.05 -9.75 8.76
C THR A 262 -20.07 -8.47 7.92
N TYR A 263 -18.90 -7.84 7.73
CA TYR A 263 -18.74 -6.51 7.10
C TYR A 263 -17.86 -6.55 5.86
N ALA A 264 -17.44 -7.74 5.44
CA ALA A 264 -16.50 -7.93 4.35
C ALA A 264 -16.94 -9.04 3.40
N ILE A 265 -16.53 -8.88 2.14
CA ILE A 265 -16.60 -9.91 1.10
C ILE A 265 -15.18 -10.40 0.84
N GLU A 266 -14.97 -11.71 0.86
CA GLU A 266 -13.66 -12.30 0.54
C GLU A 266 -13.45 -12.28 -0.97
N THR A 267 -12.24 -11.94 -1.40
CA THR A 267 -11.82 -11.85 -2.80
C THR A 267 -10.44 -12.49 -2.95
N ASP A 268 -9.98 -12.68 -4.19
CA ASP A 268 -8.63 -13.16 -4.50
C ASP A 268 -7.50 -12.26 -3.95
N TYR A 269 -7.82 -11.03 -3.58
CA TYR A 269 -6.88 -10.03 -3.06
C TYR A 269 -7.03 -9.76 -1.55
N GLY A 270 -7.88 -10.53 -0.87
CA GLY A 270 -8.21 -10.36 0.56
C GLY A 270 -9.67 -9.95 0.77
N TYR A 271 -9.94 -9.35 1.93
CA TYR A 271 -11.29 -8.95 2.33
C TYR A 271 -11.60 -7.56 1.82
N TRP A 272 -12.56 -7.45 0.89
CA TRP A 272 -13.13 -6.19 0.48
C TRP A 272 -14.14 -5.69 1.51
N VAL A 273 -13.90 -4.50 2.05
CA VAL A 273 -14.75 -3.83 3.04
C VAL A 273 -15.22 -2.50 2.46
N PRO A 274 -16.53 -2.24 2.36
CA PRO A 274 -17.03 -0.97 1.85
C PRO A 274 -16.72 0.18 2.81
N LYS A 275 -16.53 1.39 2.26
CA LYS A 275 -16.12 2.61 3.01
C LYS A 275 -16.86 2.80 4.33
N PRO A 276 -18.20 2.64 4.44
CA PRO A 276 -18.91 2.92 5.70
C PRO A 276 -18.60 1.98 6.86
N TYR A 277 -17.93 0.85 6.61
CA TYR A 277 -17.53 -0.08 7.68
C TYR A 277 -16.04 0.01 8.02
N VAL A 278 -15.27 0.88 7.35
CA VAL A 278 -13.81 0.95 7.50
C VAL A 278 -13.43 1.33 8.92
N ASP A 279 -13.96 2.44 9.43
CA ASP A 279 -13.62 2.94 10.78
C ASP A 279 -13.92 1.86 11.84
N PHE A 280 -15.10 1.25 11.76
CA PHE A 280 -15.49 0.15 12.65
C PHE A 280 -14.55 -1.07 12.56
N VAL A 281 -14.09 -1.42 11.35
CA VAL A 281 -13.13 -2.52 11.16
C VAL A 281 -11.76 -2.16 11.70
N GLU A 282 -11.28 -0.92 11.47
CA GLU A 282 -10.01 -0.42 12.00
C GLU A 282 -10.03 -0.37 13.52
N ASP A 283 -11.12 0.07 14.16
CA ASP A 283 -11.27 0.06 15.62
C ASP A 283 -11.19 -1.36 16.19
N LYS A 284 -11.89 -2.32 15.56
CA LYS A 284 -11.80 -3.73 15.94
C LYS A 284 -10.42 -4.33 15.69
N LEU A 285 -9.72 -3.89 14.64
CA LEU A 285 -8.34 -4.30 14.40
C LEU A 285 -7.44 -3.77 15.51
N GLU A 286 -7.50 -2.47 15.81
CA GLU A 286 -6.67 -1.83 16.84
C GLU A 286 -6.84 -2.48 18.21
N ALA A 287 -8.07 -2.83 18.60
CA ALA A 287 -8.35 -3.58 19.83
C ALA A 287 -7.61 -4.93 19.90
N VAL A 288 -7.35 -5.57 18.75
CA VAL A 288 -6.56 -6.81 18.65
C VAL A 288 -5.06 -6.53 18.51
N LEU A 289 -4.68 -5.40 17.91
CA LEU A 289 -3.27 -5.01 17.71
C LEU A 289 -2.58 -4.66 19.02
N GLY A 290 -3.25 -3.94 19.92
CA GLY A 290 -2.67 -3.50 21.20
C GLY A 290 -2.06 -4.65 22.02
N PRO A 291 -2.83 -5.69 22.37
CA PRO A 291 -2.31 -6.85 23.12
C PRO A 291 -1.18 -7.59 22.38
N LYS A 292 -1.28 -7.74 21.05
CA LYS A 292 -0.23 -8.39 20.24
C LYS A 292 1.07 -7.59 20.25
N ARG A 293 0.97 -6.27 20.11
CA ARG A 293 2.10 -5.35 20.18
C ARG A 293 2.79 -5.45 21.53
N GLN A 294 2.04 -5.34 22.62
CA GLN A 294 2.58 -5.46 23.98
C GLN A 294 3.27 -6.82 24.20
N ALA A 295 2.69 -7.91 23.70
CA ALA A 295 3.31 -9.23 23.77
C ALA A 295 4.63 -9.31 23.01
N LEU A 296 4.72 -8.70 21.82
CA LEU A 296 5.96 -8.64 21.03
C LEU A 296 7.04 -7.76 21.70
N GLU A 297 6.65 -6.60 22.27
CA GLU A 297 7.55 -5.70 22.99
C GLU A 297 8.09 -6.36 24.28
N ARG A 298 7.22 -7.06 25.01
CA ARG A 298 7.62 -7.86 26.18
C ARG A 298 8.65 -8.92 25.80
N ARG A 299 8.45 -9.63 24.69
CA ARG A 299 9.41 -10.62 24.17
C ARG A 299 10.73 -10.00 23.74
N GLY A 300 10.70 -8.85 23.07
CA GLY A 300 11.90 -8.08 22.76
C GLY A 300 12.70 -7.77 24.04
N SER A 301 12.00 -7.35 25.10
CA SER A 301 12.59 -7.07 26.40
C SER A 301 13.15 -8.32 27.10
N GLU A 302 12.43 -9.43 27.08
CA GLU A 302 12.88 -10.72 27.63
C GLU A 302 14.12 -11.24 26.91
N LEU A 303 14.14 -11.19 25.57
CA LEU A 303 15.31 -11.52 24.76
C LEU A 303 16.50 -10.61 25.05
N GLN A 304 16.27 -9.31 25.25
CA GLN A 304 17.34 -8.36 25.57
C GLN A 304 17.94 -8.63 26.95
N ARG A 305 17.11 -9.05 27.93
CA ARG A 305 17.57 -9.48 29.26
C ARG A 305 18.28 -10.82 29.26
N ALA A 306 17.93 -11.71 28.31
CA ALA A 306 18.66 -12.94 28.08
C ALA A 306 20.09 -12.60 27.61
N GLY A 307 21.00 -12.51 28.58
CA GLY A 307 22.40 -12.20 28.34
C GLY A 307 23.07 -13.28 27.47
N ASP A 308 24.11 -12.90 26.73
CA ASP A 308 24.75 -13.78 25.76
C ASP A 308 25.35 -15.05 26.40
N ARG A 309 25.73 -14.97 27.68
CA ARG A 309 26.13 -16.13 28.49
C ARG A 309 25.02 -17.16 28.62
N TYR A 310 23.79 -16.73 28.95
CA TYR A 310 22.64 -17.63 29.08
C TYR A 310 22.28 -18.26 27.74
N ILE A 311 22.26 -17.46 26.66
CA ILE A 311 22.00 -17.96 25.30
C ILE A 311 23.02 -19.02 24.91
N THR A 312 24.31 -18.77 25.15
CA THR A 312 25.39 -19.72 24.84
C THR A 312 25.23 -21.02 25.64
N GLN A 313 24.83 -20.93 26.91
CA GLN A 313 24.55 -22.11 27.75
C GLN A 313 23.36 -22.91 27.22
N GLN A 314 22.25 -22.27 26.82
CA GLN A 314 21.10 -22.98 26.25
C GLN A 314 21.44 -23.65 24.92
N ILE A 315 22.24 -23.01 24.06
CA ILE A 315 22.73 -23.63 22.83
C ILE A 315 23.59 -24.87 23.15
N ALA A 316 24.47 -24.79 24.14
CA ALA A 316 25.29 -25.92 24.56
C ALA A 316 24.44 -27.10 25.09
N ILE A 317 23.39 -26.81 25.88
CA ILE A 317 22.42 -27.81 26.36
C ILE A 317 21.70 -28.47 25.19
N TYR A 318 21.22 -27.69 24.22
CA TYR A 318 20.58 -28.22 23.02
C TYR A 318 21.52 -29.14 22.23
N LEU A 319 22.75 -28.69 21.97
CA LEU A 319 23.74 -29.48 21.23
C LEU A 319 24.14 -30.77 21.95
N ALA A 320 24.16 -30.77 23.29
CA ALA A 320 24.43 -31.99 24.06
C ALA A 320 23.32 -33.05 23.89
N ASP A 321 22.04 -32.65 23.84
CA ASP A 321 20.92 -33.56 23.51
C ASP A 321 21.06 -34.10 22.08
N VAL A 322 21.46 -33.25 21.13
CA VAL A 322 21.73 -33.67 19.75
C VAL A 322 22.85 -34.71 19.68
N ASP A 323 23.97 -34.48 20.37
CA ASP A 323 25.09 -35.42 20.42
C ASP A 323 24.67 -36.77 21.01
N GLN A 324 23.94 -36.75 22.13
CA GLN A 324 23.45 -37.95 22.78
C GLN A 324 22.62 -38.81 21.83
N ARG A 325 21.74 -38.18 21.04
CA ARG A 325 20.89 -38.88 20.07
C ARG A 325 21.68 -39.40 18.88
N LEU A 326 22.60 -38.60 18.35
CA LEU A 326 23.45 -39.04 17.25
C LEU A 326 24.37 -40.20 17.66
N ALA A 327 24.81 -40.25 18.92
CA ALA A 327 25.59 -41.36 19.47
C ALA A 327 24.75 -42.63 19.74
N SER A 328 23.42 -42.54 19.78
CA SER A 328 22.54 -43.68 20.04
C SER A 328 22.33 -44.58 18.81
N GLY A 329 22.01 -45.86 19.04
CA GLY A 329 21.70 -46.86 18.01
C GLY A 329 22.91 -47.57 17.38
N ASP A 330 22.65 -48.46 16.40
CA ASP A 330 23.64 -49.38 15.84
C ASP A 330 24.74 -48.72 14.99
N LYS A 331 24.49 -47.49 14.51
CA LYS A 331 25.43 -46.71 13.68
C LYS A 331 25.62 -45.32 14.28
N PRO A 332 26.48 -45.14 15.29
CA PRO A 332 26.71 -43.84 15.90
C PRO A 332 27.21 -42.83 14.87
N LEU A 333 26.64 -41.62 14.92
CA LEU A 333 27.10 -40.46 14.17
C LEU A 333 27.57 -39.41 15.18
N GLY A 334 28.45 -38.53 14.75
CA GLY A 334 28.90 -37.39 15.56
C GLY A 334 28.89 -36.12 14.72
N LEU A 335 28.66 -34.99 15.39
CA LEU A 335 28.92 -33.69 14.79
C LEU A 335 30.43 -33.45 14.79
N THR A 336 30.98 -33.09 13.62
CA THR A 336 32.33 -32.52 13.55
C THR A 336 32.36 -31.17 14.27
N GLU A 337 33.54 -30.71 14.70
CA GLU A 337 33.73 -29.39 15.31
C GLU A 337 33.20 -28.27 14.40
N LYS A 338 33.48 -28.36 13.09
CA LYS A 338 32.97 -27.43 12.09
C LYS A 338 31.44 -27.42 12.02
N GLN A 339 30.80 -28.59 11.99
CA GLN A 339 29.33 -28.69 11.96
C GLN A 339 28.70 -28.12 13.23
N ARG A 340 29.30 -28.38 14.41
CA ARG A 340 28.85 -27.81 15.68
C ARG A 340 28.93 -26.29 15.68
N ALA A 341 30.08 -25.74 15.26
CA ALA A 341 30.27 -24.30 15.15
C ALA A 341 29.24 -23.66 14.21
N THR A 342 28.97 -24.28 13.06
CA THR A 342 27.95 -23.82 12.10
C THR A 342 26.55 -23.81 12.71
N ILE A 343 26.14 -24.87 13.42
CA ILE A 343 24.83 -24.91 14.10
C ILE A 343 24.74 -23.80 15.15
N GLN A 344 25.76 -23.67 16.01
CA GLN A 344 25.81 -22.65 17.04
C GLN A 344 25.72 -21.24 16.45
N GLU A 345 26.45 -20.96 15.37
CA GLU A 345 26.40 -19.67 14.68
C GLU A 345 25.01 -19.40 14.10
N ARG A 346 24.36 -20.39 13.47
CA ARG A 346 22.99 -20.23 12.93
C ARG A 346 21.98 -19.89 14.02
N ILE A 347 22.06 -20.57 15.18
CA ILE A 347 21.19 -20.29 16.32
C ILE A 347 21.47 -18.89 16.87
N ALA A 348 22.73 -18.54 17.12
CA ALA A 348 23.13 -17.23 17.64
C ALA A 348 22.70 -16.09 16.70
N ARG A 349 22.90 -16.27 15.39
CA ARG A 349 22.46 -15.32 14.36
C ARG A 349 20.95 -15.14 14.37
N ARG A 350 20.17 -16.21 14.57
CA ARG A 350 18.71 -16.09 14.69
C ARG A 350 18.31 -15.31 15.93
N VAL A 351 18.92 -15.60 17.09
CA VAL A 351 18.65 -14.87 18.33
C VAL A 351 18.97 -13.38 18.17
N ALA A 352 20.12 -13.04 17.58
CA ALA A 352 20.50 -11.65 17.31
C ALA A 352 19.51 -10.96 16.36
N HIS A 353 19.06 -11.64 15.30
CA HIS A 353 18.03 -11.12 14.41
C HIS A 353 16.70 -10.88 15.14
N LEU A 354 16.24 -11.82 15.97
CA LEU A 354 15.01 -11.66 16.75
C LEU A 354 15.12 -10.50 17.75
N LYS A 355 16.27 -10.33 18.42
CA LYS A 355 16.55 -9.17 19.27
C LYS A 355 16.34 -7.88 18.47
N ALA A 356 17.05 -7.70 17.35
CA ALA A 356 16.97 -6.49 16.54
C ALA A 356 15.53 -6.22 16.01
N LEU A 357 14.83 -7.28 15.62
CA LEU A 357 13.48 -7.20 15.08
C LEU A 357 12.45 -6.79 16.16
N LEU A 358 12.54 -7.35 17.36
CA LEU A 358 11.55 -7.14 18.43
C LEU A 358 11.86 -5.92 19.31
N THR A 359 13.03 -5.30 19.16
CA THR A 359 13.35 -4.01 19.80
C THR A 359 13.11 -2.81 18.89
N HIS A 360 12.86 -3.02 17.59
CA HIS A 360 12.64 -1.94 16.64
C HIS A 360 11.14 -1.56 16.58
N PRO A 361 10.73 -0.34 16.98
CA PRO A 361 9.31 0.02 17.12
C PRO A 361 8.47 -0.24 15.87
N LYS A 362 8.92 0.21 14.69
CA LYS A 362 8.20 0.00 13.43
C LYS A 362 8.12 -1.47 13.00
N ALA A 363 9.07 -2.30 13.46
CA ALA A 363 9.07 -3.71 13.12
C ALA A 363 8.05 -4.45 14.00
N VAL A 364 8.02 -4.14 15.30
CA VAL A 364 6.99 -4.62 16.23
C VAL A 364 5.60 -4.24 15.74
N GLU A 365 5.37 -2.96 15.41
CA GLU A 365 4.09 -2.48 14.87
C GLU A 365 3.66 -3.30 13.66
N ARG A 366 4.55 -3.45 12.68
CA ARG A 366 4.31 -4.24 11.47
C ARG A 366 4.04 -5.72 11.75
N LEU A 367 4.67 -6.30 12.77
CA LEU A 367 4.49 -7.72 13.13
C LEU A 367 3.25 -7.96 13.97
N ALA A 368 2.76 -6.95 14.68
CA ALA A 368 1.49 -6.99 15.40
C ALA A 368 0.29 -6.99 14.44
N GLN A 369 0.45 -6.40 13.25
CA GLN A 369 -0.58 -6.30 12.21
C GLN A 369 -1.15 -7.67 11.83
N THR A 370 -2.43 -7.87 12.11
CA THR A 370 -3.16 -9.09 11.72
C THR A 370 -3.62 -8.98 10.27
N LEU A 371 -4.09 -7.80 9.90
CA LEU A 371 -4.49 -7.40 8.56
C LEU A 371 -3.99 -5.99 8.32
N VAL A 372 -3.80 -5.65 7.06
CA VAL A 372 -3.48 -4.31 6.61
C VAL A 372 -4.58 -3.88 5.65
N GLY A 373 -5.23 -2.77 5.97
CA GLY A 373 -6.19 -2.10 5.10
C GLY A 373 -5.50 -1.18 4.10
N ALA A 374 -5.91 -1.22 2.84
CA ALA A 374 -5.53 -0.24 1.84
C ALA A 374 -6.72 0.05 0.90
N PRO A 375 -6.86 1.27 0.36
CA PRO A 375 -7.81 1.53 -0.71
C PRO A 375 -7.65 0.53 -1.85
N VAL A 376 -8.75 0.12 -2.48
CA VAL A 376 -8.68 -0.80 -3.63
C VAL A 376 -7.77 -0.20 -4.72
N PRO A 377 -6.70 -0.92 -5.14
CA PRO A 377 -5.74 -0.38 -6.09
C PRO A 377 -6.32 -0.20 -7.49
N GLU A 378 -5.64 0.63 -8.29
CA GLU A 378 -6.01 0.87 -9.69
C GLU A 378 -5.49 -0.26 -10.60
N PHE A 379 -6.20 -1.40 -10.62
CA PHE A 379 -5.94 -2.53 -11.53
C PHE A 379 -6.99 -2.67 -12.64
N TRP A 380 -7.83 -1.65 -12.84
CA TRP A 380 -9.01 -1.71 -13.72
C TRP A 380 -8.70 -1.80 -15.22
N GLU A 381 -7.45 -1.54 -15.60
CA GLU A 381 -6.94 -1.70 -16.97
C GLU A 381 -6.39 -3.11 -17.22
N ASP A 382 -6.14 -3.89 -16.17
CA ASP A 382 -5.76 -5.30 -16.27
C ASP A 382 -6.99 -6.20 -16.15
N GLU A 383 -7.50 -6.64 -17.30
CA GLU A 383 -8.68 -7.49 -17.40
C GLU A 383 -8.57 -8.77 -16.58
N ALA A 384 -7.38 -9.38 -16.50
CA ALA A 384 -7.18 -10.61 -15.73
C ALA A 384 -7.36 -10.35 -14.22
N SER A 385 -6.77 -9.27 -13.71
CA SER A 385 -6.93 -8.89 -12.31
C SER A 385 -8.35 -8.47 -11.97
N VAL A 386 -9.02 -7.73 -12.86
CA VAL A 386 -10.43 -7.35 -12.71
C VAL A 386 -11.32 -8.58 -12.61
N ASN A 387 -11.13 -9.54 -13.52
CA ASN A 387 -11.95 -10.75 -13.54
C ASN A 387 -11.73 -11.58 -12.26
N ARG A 388 -10.48 -11.81 -11.85
CA ARG A 388 -10.19 -12.51 -10.58
C ARG A 388 -10.83 -11.84 -9.37
N PHE A 389 -10.70 -10.52 -9.25
CA PHE A 389 -11.30 -9.77 -8.16
C PHE A 389 -12.83 -9.92 -8.14
N PHE A 390 -13.48 -9.70 -9.29
CA PHE A 390 -14.93 -9.70 -9.39
C PHE A 390 -15.51 -11.12 -9.25
N ASP A 391 -14.87 -12.11 -9.86
CA ASP A 391 -15.30 -13.50 -9.76
C ASP A 391 -15.13 -14.03 -8.32
N GLY A 392 -14.02 -13.71 -7.65
CA GLY A 392 -13.82 -14.02 -6.22
C GLY A 392 -14.88 -13.34 -5.33
N PHE A 393 -15.19 -12.07 -5.58
CA PHE A 393 -16.25 -11.34 -4.88
C PHE A 393 -17.63 -12.00 -5.05
N CYS A 394 -18.00 -12.35 -6.28
CA CYS A 394 -19.27 -13.01 -6.58
C CYS A 394 -19.31 -14.44 -6.00
N TYR A 395 -18.18 -15.16 -6.05
CA TYR A 395 -18.05 -16.49 -5.47
C TYR A 395 -18.33 -16.46 -3.96
N ASP A 396 -17.73 -15.54 -3.21
CA ASP A 396 -17.95 -15.42 -1.77
C ASP A 396 -19.41 -15.07 -1.42
N ILE A 397 -20.06 -14.20 -2.19
CA ILE A 397 -21.49 -13.90 -2.03
C ILE A 397 -22.34 -15.16 -2.20
N VAL A 398 -22.17 -15.87 -3.32
CA VAL A 398 -22.95 -17.08 -3.63
C VAL A 398 -22.69 -18.17 -2.59
N ALA A 399 -21.42 -18.42 -2.24
CA ALA A 399 -21.05 -19.41 -1.24
C ALA A 399 -21.67 -19.13 0.13
N LYS A 400 -21.69 -17.85 0.56
CA LYS A 400 -22.30 -17.43 1.84
C LYS A 400 -23.83 -17.41 1.82
N LEU A 401 -24.46 -17.23 0.66
CA LEU A 401 -25.92 -17.36 0.53
C LEU A 401 -26.36 -18.81 0.69
N SER A 402 -25.60 -19.76 0.13
CA SER A 402 -25.88 -21.20 0.23
C SER A 402 -25.39 -21.84 1.53
N ALA A 403 -24.74 -21.09 2.41
CA ALA A 403 -24.19 -21.63 3.66
C ALA A 403 -25.30 -21.87 4.70
N PRO A 404 -25.32 -23.04 5.38
CA PRO A 404 -26.34 -23.37 6.38
C PRO A 404 -26.24 -22.50 7.65
N LYS A 405 -25.07 -21.92 7.90
CA LYS A 405 -24.81 -21.04 9.05
C LYS A 405 -25.09 -19.58 8.67
N GLY A 406 -26.37 -19.23 8.55
CA GLY A 406 -26.91 -17.86 8.47
C GLY A 406 -26.13 -16.84 7.62
N THR A 407 -26.73 -16.35 6.54
CA THR A 407 -26.08 -15.38 5.64
C THR A 407 -25.65 -14.09 6.36
N PRO A 408 -24.36 -13.67 6.25
CA PRO A 408 -23.87 -12.41 6.79
C PRO A 408 -24.69 -11.20 6.31
N ARG A 409 -24.79 -10.18 7.15
CA ARG A 409 -25.64 -9.00 6.89
C ARG A 409 -25.27 -8.30 5.58
N ILE A 410 -23.98 -8.09 5.33
CA ILE A 410 -23.52 -7.46 4.08
C ILE A 410 -23.93 -8.28 2.86
N VAL A 411 -23.73 -9.60 2.88
CA VAL A 411 -24.09 -10.52 1.79
C VAL A 411 -25.59 -10.48 1.53
N ARG A 412 -26.43 -10.59 2.58
CA ARG A 412 -27.88 -10.52 2.45
C ARG A 412 -28.35 -9.20 1.83
N HIS A 413 -27.72 -8.10 2.24
CA HIS A 413 -28.03 -6.78 1.72
C HIS A 413 -27.67 -6.65 0.24
N LEU A 414 -26.46 -7.06 -0.15
CA LEU A 414 -26.02 -7.07 -1.56
C LEU A 414 -26.94 -7.96 -2.40
N ALA A 415 -27.25 -9.16 -1.91
CA ALA A 415 -28.13 -10.10 -2.59
C ALA A 415 -29.52 -9.51 -2.85
N THR A 416 -30.11 -8.87 -1.84
CA THR A 416 -31.42 -8.21 -1.98
C THR A 416 -31.36 -7.06 -2.98
N ARG A 417 -30.32 -6.22 -2.93
CA ARG A 417 -30.19 -5.04 -3.79
C ARG A 417 -29.91 -5.39 -5.25
N PHE A 418 -29.06 -6.38 -5.48
CA PHE A 418 -28.69 -6.85 -6.82
C PHE A 418 -29.61 -7.96 -7.33
N GLN A 419 -30.59 -8.40 -6.54
CA GLN A 419 -31.52 -9.49 -6.88
C GLN A 419 -30.83 -10.86 -7.07
N ILE A 420 -29.74 -11.10 -6.34
CA ILE A 420 -29.01 -12.37 -6.30
C ILE A 420 -29.77 -13.34 -5.40
N ARG A 421 -29.98 -14.57 -5.88
CA ARG A 421 -30.77 -15.61 -5.21
C ARG A 421 -29.90 -16.78 -4.79
N GLU A 422 -30.41 -17.53 -3.81
CA GLU A 422 -29.83 -18.84 -3.49
C GLU A 422 -29.95 -19.77 -4.71
N GLY A 423 -28.84 -20.42 -5.08
CA GLY A 423 -28.75 -21.26 -6.28
C GLY A 423 -28.24 -20.54 -7.53
N ASP A 424 -28.11 -19.21 -7.52
CA ASP A 424 -27.40 -18.49 -8.58
C ASP A 424 -25.91 -18.87 -8.57
N ASP A 425 -25.28 -18.98 -9.73
CA ASP A 425 -23.83 -19.18 -9.84
C ASP A 425 -23.05 -17.86 -9.84
N THR A 426 -21.71 -17.96 -9.80
CA THR A 426 -20.81 -16.81 -9.79
C THR A 426 -21.01 -15.89 -11.00
N GLN A 427 -21.25 -16.46 -12.19
CA GLN A 427 -21.48 -15.70 -13.42
C GLN A 427 -22.79 -14.93 -13.33
N LYS A 428 -23.85 -15.57 -12.81
CA LYS A 428 -25.16 -14.96 -12.68
C LYS A 428 -25.16 -13.79 -11.69
N CYS A 429 -24.47 -13.97 -10.56
CA CYS A 429 -24.24 -12.91 -9.58
C CYS A 429 -23.54 -11.70 -10.23
N ARG A 430 -22.50 -11.93 -11.04
CA ARG A 430 -21.80 -10.88 -11.79
C ARG A 430 -22.72 -10.16 -12.77
N GLU A 431 -23.47 -10.91 -13.58
CA GLU A 431 -24.42 -10.36 -14.56
C GLU A 431 -25.46 -9.46 -13.87
N GLN A 432 -25.97 -9.84 -12.70
CA GLN A 432 -26.93 -9.06 -11.92
C GLN A 432 -26.34 -7.75 -11.40
N ILE A 433 -25.12 -7.76 -10.88
CA ILE A 433 -24.42 -6.54 -10.43
C ILE A 433 -24.18 -5.61 -11.62
N GLU A 434 -23.67 -6.14 -12.74
CA GLU A 434 -23.45 -5.34 -13.94
C GLU A 434 -24.76 -4.79 -14.52
N LYS A 435 -25.83 -5.59 -14.53
CA LYS A 435 -27.16 -5.20 -14.98
C LYS A 435 -27.71 -4.05 -14.14
N PHE A 436 -27.62 -4.14 -12.81
CA PHE A 436 -28.08 -3.07 -11.91
C PHE A 436 -27.51 -1.71 -12.31
N PHE A 437 -26.19 -1.62 -12.51
CA PHE A 437 -25.56 -0.36 -12.88
C PHE A 437 -25.85 0.06 -14.34
N ARG A 438 -25.93 -0.91 -15.27
CA ARG A 438 -26.25 -0.66 -16.68
C ARG A 438 -27.66 -0.07 -16.86
N GLU A 439 -28.60 -0.48 -16.00
CA GLU A 439 -29.99 0.00 -15.98
C GLU A 439 -30.16 1.32 -15.20
N GLY A 440 -29.05 2.02 -14.89
CA GLY A 440 -29.07 3.32 -14.20
C GLY A 440 -29.14 3.22 -12.68
N GLY A 441 -28.92 2.02 -12.12
CA GLY A 441 -28.76 1.83 -10.68
C GLY A 441 -27.62 2.67 -10.11
N SER A 442 -27.79 3.13 -8.88
CA SER A 442 -26.78 3.91 -8.16
C SER A 442 -26.65 3.42 -6.73
N TRP A 443 -25.44 3.51 -6.18
CA TRP A 443 -25.12 3.08 -4.84
C TRP A 443 -24.59 4.23 -3.98
N PRO A 444 -25.48 5.07 -3.41
CA PRO A 444 -25.09 6.07 -2.41
C PRO A 444 -24.69 5.42 -1.07
N ALA A 445 -23.93 6.15 -0.24
CA ALA A 445 -23.50 5.68 1.08
C ALA A 445 -24.66 5.18 1.96
N ARG A 446 -25.82 5.86 1.92
CA ARG A 446 -27.04 5.47 2.65
C ARG A 446 -27.64 4.12 2.24
N ASN A 447 -27.18 3.52 1.14
CA ASN A 447 -27.62 2.17 0.78
C ASN A 447 -26.99 1.14 1.71
N TRP A 448 -25.83 1.41 2.32
CA TRP A 448 -25.23 0.47 3.24
C TRP A 448 -26.04 0.36 4.54
N PRO A 449 -26.26 -0.86 5.06
CA PRO A 449 -26.81 -1.05 6.40
C PRO A 449 -26.01 -0.27 7.45
N SER A 450 -26.68 0.33 8.44
CA SER A 450 -26.00 0.97 9.58
C SER A 450 -25.20 -0.05 10.39
N VAL A 451 -24.06 0.33 10.95
CA VAL A 451 -23.40 -0.51 11.97
C VAL A 451 -24.37 -0.63 13.16
N PRO A 452 -24.66 -1.84 13.70
CA PRO A 452 -25.48 -1.95 14.91
C PRO A 452 -24.73 -1.34 16.09
N ASP A 453 -25.42 -0.55 16.89
CA ASP A 453 -24.88 0.00 18.15
C ASP A 453 -24.65 -1.11 19.21
N ASP A 454 -25.29 -2.27 19.06
CA ASP A 454 -25.39 -3.33 20.07
C ASP A 454 -24.42 -4.53 19.89
N GLU A 455 -23.37 -4.41 19.06
CA GLU A 455 -22.31 -5.45 18.91
C GLU A 455 -20.91 -4.98 19.40
N GLU A 456 -20.89 -4.05 20.37
CA GLU A 456 -19.72 -3.75 21.22
C GLU A 456 -19.49 -4.80 22.30
#